data_AF-A0A1T0CNE9-F1
#
_entry.id   AF-A0A1T0CNE9-F1
#
_cell.length_a   1.000
_cell.length_b   1.000
_cell.length_c   1.000
_cell.angle_alpha   90.00
_cell.angle_beta   90.00
_cell.angle_gamma   90.00
#
_symmetry.space_group_name_H-M   'P 1'
#
loop_
_entity.id
_entity.type
_entity.pdbx_description
1 polymer ?
#
loop_
_entity_poly.entity_id
_entity_poly.type
_entity_poly.pdbx_seq_one_letter_code
_entity_poly.pdbx_strand_id
1 'polypeptide(L)'
;MNIQNPQIQSYDFLRGMYDDGYFPNFLVDKCKAIFLNVCQRIEQEQPDNLDALYAITHEATEQLNELQDEFDENDSEIETVARDCFGETMEFIAQAYGFDDADGVELIAPRDW
;
A
#
# COMPACT_ATOMS: atom_id res chain seq x y z
N MET A 1 -7.17 13.16 -9.97
CA MET A 1 -6.10 13.10 -10.98
C MET A 1 -5.94 11.66 -11.43
N ASN A 2 -5.47 11.40 -12.65
CA ASN A 2 -5.17 10.05 -13.11
C ASN A 2 -3.68 9.81 -12.90
N ILE A 3 -3.28 8.66 -12.34
CA ILE A 3 -1.88 8.27 -12.18
C ILE A 3 -1.23 8.19 -13.57
N GLN A 4 -0.03 8.73 -13.74
CA GLN A 4 0.66 8.81 -15.03
C GLN A 4 1.71 7.71 -15.23
N ASN A 5 2.27 7.15 -14.16
CA ASN A 5 3.29 6.13 -14.24
C ASN A 5 2.78 4.84 -14.93
N PRO A 6 3.33 4.43 -16.10
CA PRO A 6 2.86 3.26 -16.84
C PRO A 6 3.03 1.93 -16.10
N GLN A 7 4.06 1.81 -15.25
CA GLN A 7 4.27 0.61 -14.43
C GLN A 7 3.14 0.48 -13.42
N ILE A 8 2.76 1.58 -12.76
CA ILE A 8 1.65 1.62 -11.82
C ILE A 8 0.32 1.33 -12.52
N GLN A 9 0.07 1.91 -13.70
CA GLN A 9 -1.16 1.66 -14.47
C GLN A 9 -1.35 0.20 -14.87
N SER A 10 -0.25 -0.56 -14.98
CA SER A 10 -0.26 -1.97 -15.38
C SER A 10 -0.12 -2.94 -14.21
N TYR A 11 -0.02 -2.43 -12.98
CA TYR A 11 0.24 -3.23 -11.79
C TYR A 11 -1.06 -3.80 -11.21
N ASP A 12 -1.04 -5.11 -10.93
CA ASP A 12 -2.15 -5.82 -10.30
C ASP A 12 -2.07 -5.71 -8.76
N PHE A 13 -2.52 -4.57 -8.25
CA PHE A 13 -2.54 -4.27 -6.81
C PHE A 13 -3.22 -5.36 -5.97
N LEU A 14 -2.54 -5.78 -4.91
CA LEU A 14 -3.09 -6.66 -3.85
C LEU A 14 -3.65 -7.98 -4.38
N ARG A 15 -3.09 -8.50 -5.48
CA ARG A 15 -3.57 -9.74 -6.13
C ARG A 15 -3.70 -10.91 -5.16
N GLY A 16 -2.73 -11.07 -4.26
CA GLY A 16 -2.74 -12.12 -3.24
C GLY A 16 -3.98 -12.05 -2.34
N MET A 17 -4.37 -10.85 -1.89
CA MET A 17 -5.56 -10.67 -1.06
C MET A 17 -6.86 -10.92 -1.81
N TYR A 18 -6.96 -10.48 -3.08
CA TYR A 18 -8.16 -10.75 -3.89
C TYR A 18 -8.36 -12.24 -4.19
N ASP A 19 -7.29 -13.02 -4.29
CA ASP A 19 -7.35 -14.43 -4.65
C ASP A 19 -7.51 -15.38 -3.46
N ASP A 20 -7.22 -14.93 -2.24
CA ASP A 20 -7.22 -15.77 -1.04
C ASP A 20 -8.64 -16.15 -0.58
N GLY A 21 -9.60 -15.23 -0.73
CA GLY A 21 -11.00 -15.43 -0.35
C GLY A 21 -11.29 -15.25 1.15
N TYR A 22 -10.26 -15.12 2.00
CA TYR A 22 -10.39 -14.65 3.38
C TYR A 22 -10.74 -13.16 3.43
N PHE A 23 -10.09 -12.35 2.59
CA PHE A 23 -10.25 -10.89 2.58
C PHE A 23 -11.50 -10.47 1.78
N PRO A 24 -12.46 -9.75 2.39
CA PRO A 24 -13.59 -9.20 1.66
C PRO A 24 -13.13 -8.20 0.59
N ASN A 25 -13.51 -8.41 -0.67
CA ASN A 25 -13.08 -7.57 -1.80
C ASN A 25 -13.29 -6.07 -1.56
N PHE A 26 -14.38 -5.67 -0.90
CA PHE A 26 -14.67 -4.27 -0.64
C PHE A 26 -13.70 -3.62 0.37
N LEU A 27 -13.09 -4.41 1.26
CA LEU A 27 -12.02 -3.95 2.16
C LEU A 27 -10.68 -3.90 1.43
N VAL A 28 -10.39 -4.89 0.59
CA VAL A 28 -9.21 -4.87 -0.29
C VAL A 28 -9.26 -3.67 -1.26
N ASP A 29 -10.45 -3.28 -1.72
CA ASP A 29 -10.68 -2.07 -2.51
C ASP A 29 -10.30 -0.78 -1.74
N LYS A 30 -10.58 -0.72 -0.43
CA LYS A 30 -10.18 0.41 0.43
C LYS A 30 -8.66 0.48 0.60
N CYS A 31 -8.02 -0.65 0.88
CA CYS A 31 -6.55 -0.73 0.91
C CYS A 31 -5.97 -0.27 -0.42
N LYS A 32 -6.48 -0.76 -1.55
CA LYS A 32 -6.06 -0.35 -2.90
C LYS A 32 -6.22 1.15 -3.12
N ALA A 33 -7.30 1.76 -2.65
CA ALA A 33 -7.51 3.20 -2.76
C ALA A 33 -6.41 4.00 -2.02
N ILE A 34 -5.95 3.52 -0.86
CA ILE A 34 -4.83 4.11 -0.12
C ILE A 34 -3.54 4.04 -0.93
N PHE A 35 -3.20 2.88 -1.52
CA PHE A 35 -2.01 2.74 -2.38
C PHE A 35 -2.07 3.63 -3.63
N LEU A 36 -3.25 3.77 -4.25
CA LEU A 36 -3.44 4.68 -5.37
C LEU A 36 -3.26 6.15 -4.94
N ASN A 37 -3.65 6.51 -3.72
CA ASN A 37 -3.38 7.83 -3.16
C ASN A 37 -1.88 8.07 -2.97
N VAL A 38 -1.13 7.10 -2.46
CA VAL A 38 0.34 7.17 -2.38
C VAL A 38 0.97 7.48 -3.73
N CYS A 39 0.58 6.75 -4.79
CA CYS A 39 1.07 7.00 -6.15
C CYS A 39 0.77 8.43 -6.61
N GLN A 40 -0.46 8.92 -6.36
CA GLN A 40 -0.85 10.28 -6.71
C GLN A 40 -0.06 11.34 -5.93
N ARG A 41 0.26 11.07 -4.66
CA ARG A 41 1.06 11.97 -3.83
C ARG A 41 2.51 12.01 -4.27
N ILE A 42 3.12 10.86 -4.56
CA ILE A 42 4.49 10.80 -5.11
C ILE A 42 4.58 11.60 -6.43
N GLU A 43 3.60 11.46 -7.34
CA GLU A 43 3.60 12.22 -8.60
C GLU A 43 3.44 13.75 -8.40
N GLN A 44 2.69 14.17 -7.38
CA GLN A 44 2.44 15.58 -7.09
C GLN A 44 3.55 16.25 -6.28
N GLU A 45 4.03 15.55 -5.25
CA GLU A 45 4.99 16.06 -4.27
C GLU A 45 6.44 15.82 -4.71
N GLN A 46 6.69 14.84 -5.58
CA GLN A 46 8.01 14.49 -6.13
C GLN A 46 9.08 14.37 -5.04
N PRO A 47 8.93 13.43 -4.07
CA PRO A 47 9.95 13.22 -3.04
C PRO A 47 11.32 12.95 -3.67
N ASP A 48 12.38 13.53 -3.13
CA ASP A 48 13.74 13.44 -3.66
C ASP A 48 14.66 12.52 -2.83
N ASN A 49 14.15 11.97 -1.74
CA ASN A 49 14.87 11.08 -0.83
C ASN A 49 13.91 10.14 -0.08
N LEU A 50 14.48 9.12 0.59
CA LEU A 50 13.71 8.10 1.31
C LEU A 50 12.92 8.67 2.50
N ASP A 51 13.44 9.67 3.23
CA ASP A 51 12.71 10.26 4.36
C ASP A 51 11.42 10.95 3.89
N ALA A 52 11.47 11.64 2.74
CA ALA A 52 10.29 12.25 2.13
C ALA A 52 9.31 11.19 1.60
N LEU A 53 9.80 10.08 1.06
CA LEU A 53 8.96 8.94 0.66
C LEU A 53 8.28 8.30 1.89
N TYR A 54 9.03 8.06 2.96
CA TYR A 54 8.53 7.47 4.21
C TYR A 54 7.42 8.31 4.83
N ALA A 55 7.51 9.64 4.79
CA ALA A 55 6.41 10.49 5.25
C ALA A 55 5.08 10.19 4.53
N ILE A 56 5.12 9.86 3.23
CA ILE A 56 3.93 9.50 2.44
C ILE A 56 3.48 8.07 2.77
N THR A 57 4.40 7.10 2.80
CA THR A 57 4.04 5.69 2.98
C THR A 57 3.65 5.35 4.42
N HIS A 58 4.22 6.04 5.40
CA HIS A 58 3.87 5.90 6.82
C HIS A 58 2.46 6.41 7.10
N GLU A 59 2.08 7.57 6.54
CA GLU A 59 0.70 8.06 6.65
C GLU A 59 -0.31 7.09 5.99
N ALA A 60 0.06 6.48 4.87
CA ALA A 60 -0.76 5.45 4.24
C ALA A 60 -0.86 4.17 5.09
N THR A 61 0.22 3.80 5.79
CA THR A 61 0.23 2.65 6.69
C THR A 61 -0.64 2.88 7.92
N GLU A 62 -0.64 4.09 8.49
CA GLU A 62 -1.55 4.49 9.56
C GLU A 62 -3.02 4.39 9.12
N GLN A 63 -3.35 4.82 7.89
CA GLN A 63 -4.69 4.63 7.31
C GLN A 63 -5.05 3.15 7.13
N LEU A 64 -4.08 2.27 6.84
CA LEU A 64 -4.32 0.83 6.80
C LEU A 64 -4.62 0.27 8.21
N ASN A 65 -3.92 0.75 9.25
CA ASN A 65 -4.21 0.35 10.64
C ASN A 65 -5.66 0.68 11.03
N GLU A 66 -6.20 1.81 10.58
CA GLU A 66 -7.59 2.21 10.84
C GLU A 66 -8.63 1.25 10.21
N LEU A 67 -8.24 0.42 9.24
CA LEU A 67 -9.14 -0.56 8.62
C LEU A 67 -9.24 -1.87 9.43
N GLN A 68 -8.35 -2.12 10.39
CA GLN A 68 -8.30 -3.38 11.14
C GLN A 68 -9.64 -3.72 11.80
N ASP A 69 -10.25 -2.78 12.51
CA ASP A 69 -11.54 -2.99 13.18
C ASP A 69 -12.64 -3.40 12.19
N GLU A 70 -12.63 -2.84 10.97
CA GLU A 70 -13.62 -3.18 9.95
C GLU A 70 -13.34 -4.55 9.31
N PHE A 71 -12.07 -4.95 9.21
CA PHE A 71 -11.73 -6.34 8.85
C PHE A 71 -12.30 -7.30 9.89
N ASP A 72 -12.09 -7.04 11.18
CA ASP A 72 -12.58 -7.87 12.28
C ASP A 72 -14.12 -7.97 12.28
N GLU A 73 -14.83 -6.86 12.03
CA GLU A 73 -16.29 -6.82 11.89
C GLU A 73 -16.83 -7.67 10.73
N ASN A 74 -15.97 -8.06 9.78
CA ASN A 74 -16.30 -8.84 8.60
C ASN A 74 -15.67 -10.25 8.61
N ASP A 75 -15.38 -10.79 9.80
CA ASP A 75 -14.77 -12.12 10.00
C ASP A 75 -13.44 -12.29 9.24
N SER A 76 -12.67 -11.20 9.12
CA SER A 76 -11.36 -11.13 8.46
C SER A 76 -10.36 -10.38 9.34
N GLU A 77 -9.08 -10.34 8.98
CA GLU A 77 -8.03 -9.64 9.74
C GLU A 77 -6.94 -9.14 8.79
N ILE A 78 -6.27 -8.03 9.10
CA ILE A 78 -5.01 -7.70 8.43
C ILE A 78 -3.92 -8.58 9.06
N GLU A 79 -3.67 -9.75 8.47
CA GLU A 79 -2.70 -10.71 8.98
C GLU A 79 -1.44 -10.82 8.09
N THR A 80 -0.67 -11.90 8.23
CA THR A 80 0.58 -12.14 7.51
C THR A 80 0.47 -12.05 5.98
N VAL A 81 -0.58 -12.59 5.34
CA VAL A 81 -0.73 -12.47 3.88
C VAL A 81 -1.01 -11.01 3.49
N ALA A 82 -1.84 -10.31 4.25
CA ALA A 82 -2.08 -8.88 4.03
C ALA A 82 -0.79 -8.07 4.21
N ARG A 83 0.01 -8.36 5.25
CA ARG A 83 1.32 -7.75 5.48
C ARG A 83 2.21 -7.85 4.27
N ASP A 84 2.41 -9.08 3.81
CA ASP A 84 3.37 -9.38 2.77
C ASP A 84 2.89 -8.71 1.47
N CYS A 85 1.58 -8.75 1.18
CA CYS A 85 0.99 -8.02 0.05
C CYS A 85 1.20 -6.50 0.14
N PHE A 86 1.03 -5.90 1.33
CA PHE A 86 1.21 -4.46 1.53
C PHE A 86 2.67 -4.03 1.39
N GLY A 87 3.59 -4.78 1.98
CA GLY A 87 5.03 -4.55 1.86
C GLY A 87 5.50 -4.66 0.42
N GLU A 88 5.16 -5.74 -0.28
CA GLU A 88 5.50 -5.95 -1.70
C GLU A 88 4.89 -4.86 -2.60
N THR A 89 3.65 -4.43 -2.29
CA THR A 89 3.00 -3.34 -3.04
C THR A 89 3.71 -2.00 -2.82
N MET A 90 4.05 -1.64 -1.58
CA MET A 90 4.80 -0.40 -1.32
C MET A 90 6.19 -0.43 -1.95
N GLU A 91 6.89 -1.56 -1.86
CA GLU A 91 8.20 -1.73 -2.48
C GLU A 91 8.13 -1.53 -4.00
N PHE A 92 7.14 -2.17 -4.66
CA PHE A 92 6.94 -1.98 -6.09
C PHE A 92 6.64 -0.52 -6.45
N ILE A 93 5.78 0.16 -5.68
CA ILE A 93 5.49 1.58 -5.89
C ILE A 93 6.78 2.41 -5.79
N ALA A 94 7.56 2.22 -4.73
CA ALA A 94 8.81 2.95 -4.50
C ALA A 94 9.79 2.76 -5.67
N GLN A 95 10.02 1.52 -6.09
CA GLN A 95 10.87 1.19 -7.23
C GLN A 95 10.36 1.80 -8.54
N ALA A 96 9.05 1.76 -8.79
CA ALA A 96 8.45 2.36 -9.99
C ALA A 96 8.65 3.89 -10.06
N TYR A 97 8.86 4.55 -8.92
CA TYR A 97 9.16 5.98 -8.83
C TYR A 97 10.66 6.30 -8.63
N GLY A 98 11.54 5.31 -8.78
CA GLY A 98 12.99 5.49 -8.80
C GLY A 98 13.70 5.31 -7.46
N PHE A 99 13.02 4.74 -6.45
CA PHE A 99 13.61 4.38 -5.16
C PHE A 99 13.98 2.89 -5.14
N ASP A 100 15.00 2.52 -5.90
CA ASP A 100 15.40 1.12 -6.11
C ASP A 100 15.85 0.39 -4.83
N ASP A 101 16.40 1.14 -3.86
CA ASP A 101 16.91 0.60 -2.59
C ASP A 101 15.89 0.66 -1.44
N ALA A 102 14.62 0.97 -1.73
CA ALA A 102 13.59 1.06 -0.71
C ALA A 102 13.20 -0.32 -0.17
N ASP A 103 13.14 -0.47 1.15
CA ASP A 103 12.77 -1.71 1.82
C ASP A 103 11.25 -1.74 2.09
N GLY A 104 10.56 -2.76 1.57
CA GLY A 104 9.13 -2.96 1.77
C GLY A 104 8.70 -2.91 3.24
N VAL A 105 9.51 -3.44 4.17
CA VAL A 105 9.22 -3.46 5.62
C VAL A 105 9.32 -2.07 6.23
N GLU A 106 10.29 -1.26 5.79
CA GLU A 106 10.50 0.11 6.29
C GLU A 106 9.43 1.05 5.74
N LEU A 107 9.00 0.86 4.49
CA LEU A 107 7.91 1.64 3.88
C LEU A 107 6.58 1.48 4.65
N ILE A 108 6.38 0.36 5.34
CA ILE A 108 5.22 0.06 6.19
C ILE A 108 5.57 -0.03 7.69
N ALA A 109 6.62 0.66 8.12
CA ALA A 109 7.11 0.58 9.50
C ALA A 109 6.06 0.85 10.59
N PRO A 110 5.14 1.84 10.48
CA PRO A 110 4.20 2.16 11.56
C PRO A 110 2.94 1.26 11.52
N ARG A 111 3.05 0.03 11.02
CA ARG A 111 1.95 -0.95 11.07
C ARG A 111 1.70 -1.40 12.51
N ASP A 112 0.43 -1.57 12.87
CA ASP A 112 0.00 -2.06 14.19
C ASP A 112 -0.66 -3.46 14.13
N TRP A 113 -0.63 -4.09 12.96
CA TRP A 113 -1.16 -5.41 12.66
C TRP A 113 -0.05 -6.45 12.40
#